data_AF-A0A1Y1WDX2-F1
#
_entry.id   AF-A0A1Y1WDX2-F1
#
_cell.length_a   1.000
_cell.length_b   1.000
_cell.length_c   1.000
_cell.angle_alpha   90.00
_cell.angle_beta   90.00
_cell.angle_gamma   90.00
#
_symmetry.space_group_name_H-M   'P 1'
#
loop_
_entity.id
_entity.type
_entity.pdbx_description
1 polymer ?
#
loop_
_entity_poly.entity_id
_entity_poly.type
_entity_poly.pdbx_seq_one_letter_code
_entity_poly.pdbx_strand_id
1 'polypeptide(L)'
;MSSRIPTLPEVLESLQQRRQNEADLNVANVFFNHAMQYLVKGDARCWWCTPETTDIATETLHLFSLAQRSPEVNELIQASEQQLTKCTACISAYYDAKVRLRKRYNAMYSPAAVDVFFETLGRWDAQRLARALEQTSVRDSAAGSIVLYDVCRVEDNLLFHPQVAAGTNKYIREALAAGGNLNLRQPAAARVLYSGIFWRRA
;
A
#
# COMPACT_ATOMS: atom_id res chain seq x y z
N MET A 1 0.04 26.37 -14.73
CA MET A 1 -1.18 26.97 -14.18
C MET A 1 -1.31 26.49 -12.75
N SER A 2 -1.38 27.38 -11.76
CA SER A 2 -1.50 26.98 -10.35
C SER A 2 -2.95 26.54 -10.11
N SER A 3 -3.22 25.23 -10.20
CA SER A 3 -4.54 24.66 -9.96
C SER A 3 -4.86 24.79 -8.47
N ARG A 4 -5.96 25.45 -8.12
CA ARG A 4 -6.50 25.47 -6.75
C ARG A 4 -6.67 24.03 -6.25
N ILE A 5 -6.21 23.73 -5.04
CA ILE A 5 -6.42 22.43 -4.39
C ILE A 5 -7.93 22.28 -4.10
N PRO A 6 -8.58 21.20 -4.56
CA PRO A 6 -9.98 20.93 -4.26
C PRO A 6 -10.18 20.68 -2.77
N THR A 7 -11.35 21.03 -2.26
CA THR A 7 -11.79 20.74 -0.90
C THR A 7 -12.29 19.29 -0.79
N LEU A 8 -12.33 18.74 0.42
CA LEU A 8 -12.83 17.38 0.64
C LEU A 8 -14.24 17.14 0.07
N PRO A 9 -15.23 18.04 0.25
CA PRO A 9 -16.55 17.88 -0.37
C PRO A 9 -16.50 17.80 -1.90
N GLU A 10 -15.68 18.64 -2.56
CA GLU A 10 -15.52 18.65 -4.02
C GLU A 10 -14.91 17.32 -4.54
N VAL A 11 -14.04 16.67 -3.77
CA VAL A 11 -13.47 15.36 -4.13
C VAL A 11 -14.47 14.23 -3.88
N LEU A 12 -15.23 14.29 -2.79
CA LEU A 12 -16.26 13.29 -2.48
C LEU A 12 -17.41 13.33 -3.50
N GLU A 13 -17.78 14.52 -3.96
CA GLU A 13 -18.76 14.70 -5.03
C GLU A 13 -18.27 14.07 -6.34
N SER A 14 -17.03 14.36 -6.77
CA SER A 14 -16.49 13.77 -8.00
C SER A 14 -16.31 12.25 -7.89
N LEU A 15 -16.02 11.72 -6.70
CA LEU A 15 -16.03 10.29 -6.45
C LEU A 15 -17.43 9.68 -6.63
N GLN A 16 -18.45 10.31 -6.07
CA GLN A 16 -19.83 9.84 -6.22
C GLN A 16 -20.25 9.84 -7.69
N GLN A 17 -19.94 10.92 -8.43
CA GLN A 17 -20.21 11.01 -9.86
C GLN A 17 -19.51 9.88 -10.64
N ARG A 18 -18.24 9.58 -10.31
CA ARG A 18 -17.50 8.47 -10.93
C ARG A 18 -18.17 7.12 -10.69
N ARG A 19 -18.59 6.84 -9.46
CA ARG A 19 -19.28 5.57 -9.13
C ARG A 19 -20.62 5.43 -9.86
N GLN A 20 -21.27 6.54 -10.20
CA GLN A 20 -22.53 6.53 -10.97
C GLN A 20 -22.29 6.43 -12.48
N ASN A 21 -21.11 6.85 -12.97
CA ASN A 21 -20.78 6.95 -14.39
C ASN A 21 -19.42 6.31 -14.70
N GLU A 22 -19.26 5.03 -14.34
CA GLU A 22 -17.94 4.36 -14.35
C GLU A 22 -17.27 4.31 -15.74
N ALA A 23 -18.05 4.34 -16.81
CA ALA A 23 -17.56 4.32 -18.19
C ALA A 23 -17.17 5.71 -18.74
N ASP A 24 -17.55 6.80 -18.06
CA ASP A 24 -17.28 8.16 -18.54
C ASP A 24 -15.85 8.58 -18.18
N LEU A 25 -15.01 8.70 -19.21
CA LEU A 25 -13.61 9.10 -19.09
C LEU A 25 -13.42 10.53 -18.59
N ASN A 26 -14.37 11.44 -18.85
CA ASN A 26 -14.28 12.81 -18.37
C ASN A 26 -14.53 12.86 -16.86
N VAL A 27 -15.57 12.17 -16.39
CA VAL A 27 -15.85 12.03 -14.95
C VAL A 27 -14.69 11.36 -14.25
N ALA A 28 -14.11 10.34 -14.87
CA ALA A 28 -12.93 9.66 -14.39
C ALA A 28 -11.73 10.60 -14.20
N ASN A 29 -11.44 11.42 -15.22
CA ASN A 29 -10.34 12.37 -15.20
C ASN A 29 -10.54 13.47 -14.14
N VAL A 30 -11.75 14.01 -14.02
CA VAL A 30 -12.08 15.00 -12.99
C VAL A 30 -11.84 14.43 -11.60
N PHE A 31 -12.35 13.23 -11.31
CA PHE A 31 -12.13 12.58 -10.02
C PHE A 31 -10.64 12.36 -9.73
N PHE A 32 -9.88 11.75 -10.65
CA PHE A 32 -8.47 11.45 -10.38
C PHE A 32 -7.63 12.71 -10.21
N ASN A 33 -7.90 13.76 -11.00
CA ASN A 33 -7.24 15.04 -10.82
C ASN A 33 -7.57 15.67 -9.47
N HIS A 34 -8.84 15.61 -9.05
CA HIS A 34 -9.26 16.10 -7.74
C HIS A 34 -8.60 15.33 -6.60
N ALA A 35 -8.65 14.00 -6.67
CA ALA A 35 -8.08 13.10 -5.68
C ALA A 35 -6.56 13.27 -5.54
N MET A 36 -5.82 13.35 -6.65
CA MET A 36 -4.37 13.56 -6.61
C MET A 36 -4.02 14.92 -6.00
N GLN A 37 -4.70 15.99 -6.40
CA GLN A 37 -4.43 17.32 -5.83
C GLN A 37 -4.75 17.36 -4.34
N TYR A 38 -5.87 16.79 -3.91
CA TYR A 38 -6.26 16.77 -2.51
C TYR A 38 -5.35 15.89 -1.64
N LEU A 39 -5.05 14.66 -2.08
CA LEU A 39 -4.24 13.72 -1.31
C LEU A 39 -2.77 14.16 -1.27
N VAL A 40 -2.18 14.52 -2.42
CA VAL A 40 -0.73 14.76 -2.54
C VAL A 40 -0.35 16.20 -2.21
N LYS A 41 -1.11 17.18 -2.73
CA LYS A 41 -0.78 18.60 -2.57
C LYS A 41 -1.49 19.24 -1.38
N GLY A 42 -2.56 18.62 -0.88
CA GLY A 42 -3.21 19.03 0.35
C GLY A 42 -2.49 18.53 1.60
N ASP A 43 -2.95 18.98 2.76
CA ASP A 43 -2.43 18.55 4.07
C ASP A 43 -3.06 17.24 4.58
N ALA A 44 -3.66 16.45 3.68
CA ALA A 44 -4.27 15.19 4.05
C ALA A 44 -3.22 14.25 4.67
N ARG A 45 -3.50 13.77 5.88
CA ARG A 45 -2.69 12.76 6.57
C ARG A 45 -3.50 11.51 6.78
N CYS A 46 -2.84 10.38 6.90
CA CYS A 46 -3.50 9.11 7.21
C CYS A 46 -4.63 8.76 6.22
N TRP A 47 -4.33 8.85 4.93
CA TRP A 47 -5.33 8.69 3.85
C TRP A 47 -6.09 7.37 3.92
N TRP A 48 -5.40 6.34 4.40
CA TRP A 48 -5.93 4.98 4.40
C TRP A 48 -6.82 4.68 5.59
N CYS A 49 -6.61 5.32 6.75
CA CYS A 49 -7.35 5.01 7.98
C CYS A 49 -8.28 6.14 8.44
N THR A 50 -8.38 7.22 7.67
CA THR A 50 -9.36 8.29 7.90
C THR A 50 -10.59 7.99 7.04
N PRO A 51 -11.79 7.78 7.63
CA PRO A 51 -12.97 7.33 6.89
C PRO A 51 -13.28 8.15 5.63
N GLU A 52 -13.14 9.46 5.71
CA GLU A 52 -13.46 10.40 4.63
C GLU A 52 -12.50 10.29 3.44
N THR A 53 -11.25 9.87 3.69
CA THR A 53 -10.21 9.81 2.63
C THR A 53 -9.90 8.39 2.18
N THR A 54 -10.31 7.38 2.95
CA THR A 54 -10.04 5.96 2.66
C THR A 54 -10.65 5.55 1.32
N ASP A 55 -11.88 5.96 1.07
CA ASP A 55 -12.59 5.68 -0.17
C ASP A 55 -11.91 6.36 -1.37
N ILE A 56 -11.48 7.62 -1.19
CA ILE A 56 -10.74 8.36 -2.23
C ILE A 56 -9.44 7.63 -2.54
N ALA A 57 -8.63 7.31 -1.53
CA ALA A 57 -7.35 6.61 -1.68
C ALA A 57 -7.50 5.21 -2.28
N THR A 58 -8.58 4.49 -1.94
CA THR A 58 -8.86 3.16 -2.51
C THR A 58 -9.09 3.24 -4.02
N GLU A 59 -9.82 4.25 -4.49
CA GLU A 59 -10.15 4.40 -5.90
C GLU A 59 -8.94 4.83 -6.72
N THR A 60 -8.02 5.60 -6.13
CA THR A 60 -6.77 5.99 -6.81
C THR A 60 -5.80 4.81 -7.01
N LEU A 61 -6.02 3.65 -6.38
CA LEU A 61 -5.25 2.43 -6.67
C LEU A 61 -5.35 2.01 -8.14
N HIS A 62 -6.42 2.40 -8.84
CA HIS A 62 -6.52 2.18 -10.28
C HIS A 62 -5.35 2.83 -11.07
N LEU A 63 -4.80 3.94 -10.58
CA LEU A 63 -3.69 4.63 -11.23
C LEU A 63 -2.37 3.83 -11.16
N PHE A 64 -2.27 2.86 -10.25
CA PHE A 64 -1.07 2.03 -10.11
C PHE A 64 -0.91 1.03 -11.25
N SER A 65 -2.00 0.67 -11.95
CA SER A 65 -1.96 -0.23 -13.10
C SER A 65 -1.68 0.46 -14.44
N LEU A 66 -1.53 1.79 -14.46
CA LEU A 66 -1.22 2.50 -15.70
C LEU A 66 0.18 2.11 -16.20
N ALA A 67 0.25 1.64 -17.45
CA ALA A 67 1.51 1.28 -18.11
C ALA A 67 2.42 2.50 -18.32
N GLN A 68 1.83 3.65 -18.67
CA GLN A 68 2.54 4.93 -18.76
C GLN A 68 2.02 5.84 -17.64
N ARG A 69 2.89 6.10 -16.66
CA ARG A 69 2.57 6.95 -15.51
C ARG A 69 3.07 8.37 -15.76
N SER A 70 2.20 9.34 -15.55
CA SER A 70 2.61 10.74 -15.52
C SER A 70 3.42 11.04 -14.24
N PRO A 71 4.18 12.15 -14.20
CA PRO A 71 4.87 12.59 -12.98
C PRO A 71 3.94 12.69 -11.77
N GLU A 72 2.72 13.20 -11.94
CA GLU A 72 1.72 13.35 -10.87
C GLU A 72 1.26 12.00 -10.30
N VAL A 73 1.12 10.98 -11.15
CA VAL A 73 0.81 9.62 -10.71
C VAL A 73 1.97 9.04 -9.90
N ASN A 74 3.22 9.31 -10.30
CA ASN A 74 4.39 8.86 -9.54
C ASN A 74 4.48 9.57 -8.19
N GLU A 75 4.17 10.88 -8.12
CA GLU A 75 4.08 11.62 -6.85
C GLU A 75 3.02 11.02 -5.92
N LEU A 76 1.84 10.67 -6.43
CA LEU A 76 0.80 9.98 -5.66
C LEU A 76 1.30 8.65 -5.10
N ILE A 77 1.93 7.81 -5.93
CA ILE A 77 2.44 6.50 -5.51
C ILE A 77 3.50 6.66 -4.42
N GLN A 78 4.42 7.60 -4.59
CA GLN A 78 5.48 7.87 -3.62
C GLN A 78 4.90 8.39 -2.30
N ALA A 79 3.94 9.31 -2.36
CA ALA A 79 3.29 9.83 -1.17
C ALA A 79 2.46 8.76 -0.44
N SER A 80 1.80 7.86 -1.18
CA SER A 80 1.13 6.68 -0.61
C SER A 80 2.11 5.76 0.11
N GLU A 81 3.26 5.44 -0.50
CA GLU A 81 4.32 4.65 0.13
C GLU A 81 4.79 5.28 1.45
N GLN A 82 5.02 6.60 1.47
CA GLN A 82 5.42 7.33 2.67
C GLN A 82 4.36 7.34 3.79
N GLN A 83 3.07 7.28 3.45
CA GLN A 83 2.00 7.18 4.46
C GLN A 83 2.02 5.79 5.11
N LEU A 84 2.25 4.74 4.31
CA LEU A 84 2.28 3.36 4.79
C LEU A 84 3.50 3.06 5.68
N THR A 85 4.59 3.82 5.58
CA THR A 85 5.74 3.66 6.50
C THR A 85 5.55 4.32 7.87
N LYS A 86 4.47 5.09 8.08
CA LYS A 86 4.29 5.92 9.29
C LYS A 86 3.16 5.49 10.21
N CYS A 87 2.19 4.72 9.71
CA CYS A 87 0.96 4.45 10.44
C CYS A 87 0.46 3.01 10.25
N THR A 88 0.45 2.21 11.32
CA THR A 88 -0.04 0.83 11.30
C THR A 88 -1.55 0.73 11.04
N ALA A 89 -2.32 1.74 11.45
CA ALA A 89 -3.75 1.83 11.09
C ALA A 89 -3.92 2.06 9.58
N CYS A 90 -3.07 2.88 8.95
CA CYS A 90 -3.07 3.04 7.49
C CYS A 90 -2.71 1.74 6.77
N ILE A 91 -1.70 1.02 7.25
CA ILE A 91 -1.33 -0.30 6.71
C ILE A 91 -2.54 -1.24 6.77
N SER A 92 -3.18 -1.35 7.92
CA SER A 92 -4.35 -2.24 8.09
C SER A 92 -5.46 -1.89 7.11
N ALA A 93 -5.82 -0.62 7.06
CA ALA A 93 -6.92 -0.15 6.25
C ALA A 93 -6.60 -0.20 4.75
N TYR A 94 -5.33 -0.05 4.34
CA TYR A 94 -4.87 -0.27 2.97
C TYR A 94 -5.10 -1.72 2.52
N TYR A 95 -4.65 -2.71 3.29
CA TYR A 95 -4.87 -4.11 2.93
C TYR A 95 -6.35 -4.48 2.95
N ASP A 96 -7.13 -3.98 3.93
CA ASP A 96 -8.56 -4.21 3.96
C ASP A 96 -9.27 -3.55 2.75
N ALA A 97 -8.81 -2.37 2.33
CA ALA A 97 -9.29 -1.69 1.13
C ALA A 97 -9.00 -2.50 -0.14
N LYS A 98 -7.80 -3.10 -0.27
CA LYS A 98 -7.49 -4.01 -1.39
C LYS A 98 -8.45 -5.19 -1.45
N VAL A 99 -8.76 -5.82 -0.31
CA VAL A 99 -9.71 -6.95 -0.25
C VAL A 99 -11.10 -6.52 -0.71
N ARG A 100 -11.60 -5.37 -0.20
CA ARG A 100 -12.89 -4.81 -0.63
C ARG A 100 -12.89 -4.46 -2.12
N LEU A 101 -11.82 -3.84 -2.61
CA LEU A 101 -11.66 -3.48 -4.01
C LEU A 101 -11.66 -4.71 -4.92
N ARG A 102 -10.95 -5.78 -4.54
CA ARG A 102 -10.92 -7.03 -5.29
C ARG A 102 -12.30 -7.65 -5.39
N LYS A 103 -13.03 -7.72 -4.28
CA LYS A 103 -14.42 -8.21 -4.25
C LYS A 103 -15.31 -7.42 -5.21
N ARG A 104 -15.20 -6.10 -5.19
CA ARG A 104 -15.97 -5.22 -6.09
C ARG A 104 -15.56 -5.41 -7.55
N TYR A 105 -14.28 -5.46 -7.86
CA TYR A 105 -13.78 -5.62 -9.23
C TYR A 105 -14.13 -6.99 -9.82
N ASN A 106 -14.12 -8.06 -9.03
CA ASN A 106 -14.59 -9.39 -9.46
C ASN A 106 -16.07 -9.42 -9.85
N ALA A 107 -16.88 -8.46 -9.38
CA ALA A 107 -18.28 -8.34 -9.77
C ALA A 107 -18.47 -7.60 -11.11
N MET A 108 -17.45 -6.86 -11.57
CA MET A 108 -17.56 -5.92 -12.71
C MET A 108 -16.66 -6.30 -13.89
N TYR A 109 -15.55 -6.99 -13.62
CA TYR A 109 -14.53 -7.33 -14.61
C TYR A 109 -14.28 -8.84 -14.63
N SER A 110 -13.63 -9.32 -15.69
CA SER A 110 -13.23 -10.72 -15.77
C SER A 110 -12.19 -11.06 -14.69
N PRO A 111 -12.21 -12.28 -14.14
CA PRO A 111 -11.23 -12.70 -13.12
C PRO A 111 -9.77 -12.47 -13.56
N ALA A 112 -9.45 -12.77 -14.83
CA ALA A 112 -8.12 -12.57 -15.37
C ALA A 112 -7.67 -11.10 -15.36
N ALA A 113 -8.56 -10.16 -15.68
CA ALA A 113 -8.24 -8.73 -15.63
C ALA A 113 -8.02 -8.25 -14.19
N VAL A 114 -8.83 -8.74 -13.25
CA VAL A 114 -8.68 -8.45 -11.82
C VAL A 114 -7.37 -9.00 -11.28
N ASP A 115 -7.02 -10.24 -11.64
CA ASP A 115 -5.78 -10.86 -11.19
C ASP A 115 -4.55 -10.09 -11.69
N VAL A 116 -4.50 -9.70 -12.97
CA VAL A 116 -3.40 -8.87 -13.52
C VAL A 116 -3.26 -7.53 -12.77
N PHE A 117 -4.38 -6.90 -12.42
CA PHE A 117 -4.39 -5.67 -11.63
C PHE A 117 -3.79 -5.90 -10.23
N PHE A 118 -4.25 -6.92 -9.51
CA PHE A 118 -3.79 -7.21 -8.15
C PHE A 118 -2.36 -7.77 -8.11
N GLU A 119 -1.90 -8.48 -9.15
CA GLU A 119 -0.49 -8.85 -9.32
C GLU A 119 0.40 -7.61 -9.50
N THR A 120 -0.09 -6.60 -10.22
CA THR A 120 0.63 -5.33 -10.39
C THR A 120 0.73 -4.57 -9.07
N LEU A 121 -0.36 -4.50 -8.28
CA LEU A 121 -0.31 -3.96 -6.93
C LEU A 121 0.61 -4.77 -6.01
N GLY A 122 0.55 -6.11 -6.08
CA GLY A 122 1.40 -6.99 -5.27
C GLY A 122 2.89 -6.82 -5.56
N ARG A 123 3.29 -6.65 -6.83
CA ARG A 123 4.67 -6.32 -7.18
C ARG A 123 5.11 -4.98 -6.60
N TRP A 124 4.25 -3.97 -6.63
CA TRP A 124 4.54 -2.69 -5.98
C TRP A 124 4.68 -2.85 -4.46
N ASP A 125 3.80 -3.60 -3.80
CA ASP A 125 3.89 -3.91 -2.36
C ASP A 125 5.21 -4.61 -2.00
N ALA A 126 5.63 -5.59 -2.80
CA ALA A 126 6.90 -6.28 -2.57
C ALA A 126 8.08 -5.31 -2.68
N GLN A 127 8.09 -4.44 -3.70
CA GLN A 127 9.16 -3.47 -3.92
C GLN A 127 9.22 -2.41 -2.83
N ARG A 128 8.07 -1.84 -2.41
CA ARG A 128 8.03 -0.84 -1.34
C ARG A 128 8.50 -1.43 0.00
N LEU A 129 8.11 -2.67 0.30
CA LEU A 129 8.52 -3.35 1.52
C LEU A 129 10.01 -3.68 1.52
N ALA A 130 10.55 -4.15 0.39
CA ALA A 130 11.98 -4.40 0.26
C ALA A 130 12.78 -3.12 0.53
N ARG A 131 12.38 -1.98 -0.06
CA ARG A 131 13.01 -0.68 0.21
C ARG A 131 12.90 -0.27 1.69
N ALA A 132 11.72 -0.42 2.28
CA ALA A 132 11.50 -0.07 3.68
C ALA A 132 12.38 -0.93 4.61
N LEU A 133 12.50 -2.23 4.34
CA LEU A 133 13.38 -3.14 5.08
C LEU A 133 14.86 -2.80 4.92
N GLU A 134 15.30 -2.38 3.73
CA GLU A 134 16.69 -1.96 3.47
C GLU A 134 17.06 -0.66 4.19
N GLN A 135 16.10 0.28 4.28
CA GLN A 135 16.32 1.61 4.87
C GLN A 135 16.15 1.63 6.38
N THR A 136 15.43 0.67 6.94
CA THR A 136 15.14 0.62 8.37
C THR A 136 16.32 0.06 9.15
N SER A 137 16.94 0.91 9.95
CA SER A 137 17.93 0.47 10.93
C SER A 137 17.23 -0.29 12.06
N VAL A 138 17.82 -1.41 12.48
CA VAL A 138 17.40 -2.16 13.68
C VAL A 138 17.39 -1.30 14.95
N ARG A 139 18.17 -0.20 14.97
CA ARG A 139 18.22 0.72 16.10
C ARG A 139 17.03 1.69 16.16
N ASP A 140 16.28 1.84 15.07
CA ASP A 140 15.03 2.60 15.05
C ASP A 140 13.85 1.66 15.36
N SER A 141 13.56 1.51 16.66
CA SER A 141 12.55 0.56 17.12
C SER A 141 11.13 0.92 16.65
N ALA A 142 10.85 2.20 16.42
CA ALA A 142 9.54 2.66 15.98
C ALA A 142 9.33 2.36 14.48
N ALA A 143 10.26 2.80 13.62
CA ALA A 143 10.18 2.50 12.19
C ALA A 143 10.26 0.99 11.92
N GLY A 144 11.14 0.29 12.65
CA GLY A 144 11.26 -1.17 12.66
C GLY A 144 9.95 -1.90 12.94
N SER A 145 9.24 -1.46 13.99
CA SER A 145 7.96 -2.08 14.37
C SER A 145 6.89 -1.89 13.29
N ILE A 146 6.87 -0.73 12.62
CA ILE A 146 5.90 -0.45 11.55
C ILE A 146 6.19 -1.31 10.32
N VAL A 147 7.46 -1.40 9.88
CA VAL A 147 7.83 -2.21 8.73
C VAL A 147 7.57 -3.69 8.98
N LEU A 148 7.90 -4.21 10.17
CA LEU A 148 7.55 -5.58 10.53
C LEU A 148 6.03 -5.80 10.54
N TYR A 149 5.26 -4.85 11.06
CA TYR A 149 3.80 -4.91 11.03
C TYR A 149 3.25 -4.98 9.60
N ASP A 150 3.84 -4.21 8.68
CA ASP A 150 3.46 -4.22 7.25
C ASP A 150 3.76 -5.57 6.59
N VAL A 151 4.96 -6.11 6.83
CA VAL A 151 5.32 -7.48 6.39
C VAL A 151 4.31 -8.49 6.94
N CYS A 152 3.83 -8.32 8.16
CA CYS A 152 2.86 -9.22 8.76
C CYS A 152 1.46 -9.16 8.12
N ARG A 153 1.17 -8.13 7.32
CA ARG A 153 -0.14 -7.88 6.71
C ARG A 153 -0.19 -8.18 5.21
N VAL A 154 0.94 -8.38 4.54
CA VAL A 154 0.94 -8.80 3.14
C VAL A 154 0.30 -10.19 2.96
N GLU A 155 -0.24 -10.41 1.76
CA GLU A 155 -0.67 -11.73 1.31
C GLU A 155 0.50 -12.74 1.37
N ASP A 156 0.20 -14.01 1.68
CA ASP A 156 1.22 -15.02 1.94
C ASP A 156 2.18 -15.22 0.75
N ASN A 157 1.70 -15.09 -0.49
CA ASN A 157 2.52 -15.14 -1.70
C ASN A 157 3.61 -14.05 -1.75
N LEU A 158 3.36 -12.86 -1.19
CA LEU A 158 4.31 -11.75 -1.19
C LEU A 158 5.39 -11.90 -0.11
N LEU A 159 5.09 -12.61 0.99
CA LEU A 159 6.10 -12.96 2.00
C LEU A 159 7.25 -13.80 1.41
N PHE A 160 6.94 -14.63 0.40
CA PHE A 160 7.91 -15.47 -0.29
C PHE A 160 8.57 -14.77 -1.48
N HIS A 161 8.23 -13.51 -1.77
CA HIS A 161 8.91 -12.75 -2.81
C HIS A 161 10.40 -12.61 -2.43
N PRO A 162 11.36 -12.95 -3.30
CA PRO A 162 12.78 -13.08 -2.92
C PRO A 162 13.35 -11.85 -2.22
N GLN A 163 12.96 -10.65 -2.68
CA GLN A 163 13.43 -9.39 -2.10
C GLN A 163 12.86 -9.12 -0.70
N VAL A 164 11.56 -9.41 -0.50
CA VAL A 164 10.90 -9.24 0.81
C VAL A 164 11.45 -10.27 1.78
N ALA A 165 11.60 -11.52 1.35
CA ALA A 165 12.16 -12.58 2.18
C ALA A 165 13.62 -12.29 2.58
N ALA A 166 14.45 -11.83 1.64
CA ALA A 166 15.84 -11.48 1.91
C ALA A 166 15.95 -10.29 2.89
N GLY A 167 15.22 -9.20 2.64
CA GLY A 167 15.19 -8.03 3.52
C GLY A 167 14.69 -8.39 4.92
N THR A 168 13.62 -9.18 5.02
CA THR A 168 13.06 -9.59 6.31
C THR A 168 14.04 -10.46 7.10
N ASN A 169 14.68 -11.44 6.44
CA ASN A 169 15.68 -12.29 7.07
C ASN A 169 16.89 -11.51 7.57
N LYS A 170 17.36 -10.52 6.79
CA LYS A 170 18.44 -9.62 7.19
C LYS A 170 18.05 -8.84 8.45
N TYR A 171 16.90 -8.18 8.43
CA TYR A 171 16.40 -7.39 9.56
C TYR A 171 16.30 -8.22 10.84
N ILE A 172 15.73 -9.42 10.77
CA ILE A 172 15.61 -10.31 11.94
C ILE A 172 16.99 -10.69 12.50
N ARG A 173 17.96 -11.04 11.65
CA ARG A 173 19.31 -11.40 12.09
C ARG A 173 19.99 -10.25 12.82
N GLU A 174 19.87 -9.04 12.28
CA GLU A 174 20.44 -7.84 12.88
C GLU A 174 19.75 -7.50 14.22
N ALA A 175 18.42 -7.65 14.32
CA ALA A 175 17.66 -7.46 15.54
C ALA A 175 18.07 -8.43 16.65
N LEU A 176 18.23 -9.72 16.31
CA LEU A 176 18.71 -10.73 17.25
C LEU A 176 20.16 -10.46 17.69
N ALA A 177 21.04 -10.08 16.76
CA ALA A 177 22.43 -9.75 17.06
C ALA A 177 22.55 -8.51 17.97
N ALA A 178 21.62 -7.57 17.88
CA ALA A 178 21.57 -6.39 18.73
C ALA A 178 21.00 -6.66 20.14
N GLY A 179 20.66 -7.91 20.48
CA GLY A 179 20.02 -8.26 21.75
C GLY A 179 18.55 -7.83 21.84
N GLY A 180 17.94 -7.48 20.70
CA GLY A 180 16.54 -7.09 20.62
C GLY A 180 15.62 -8.28 20.92
N ASN A 181 14.67 -8.07 21.84
CA ASN A 181 13.60 -9.02 22.07
C ASN A 181 12.51 -8.79 21.01
N LEU A 182 12.59 -9.49 19.87
CA LEU A 182 11.50 -9.51 18.90
C LEU A 182 10.27 -10.02 19.65
N ASN A 183 9.24 -9.18 19.82
CA ASN A 183 8.02 -9.60 20.50
C ASN A 183 7.22 -10.50 19.55
N LEU A 184 7.59 -11.78 19.49
CA LEU A 184 7.08 -12.81 18.58
C LEU A 184 5.64 -13.27 18.90
N ARG A 185 4.90 -12.53 19.73
CA ARG A 185 3.50 -12.87 20.08
C ARG A 185 2.53 -12.65 18.91
N GLN A 186 2.98 -12.09 17.79
CA GLN A 186 2.17 -11.97 16.58
C GLN A 186 2.38 -13.21 15.68
N PRO A 187 1.30 -13.92 15.26
CA PRO A 187 1.38 -15.10 14.39
C PRO A 187 2.21 -14.89 13.12
N ALA A 188 2.27 -13.66 12.63
CA ALA A 188 3.01 -13.31 11.44
C ALA A 188 4.54 -13.20 11.64
N ALA A 189 5.02 -12.84 12.83
CA ALA A 189 6.45 -12.93 13.15
C ALA A 189 6.93 -14.39 13.21
N ALA A 190 6.05 -15.30 13.67
CA ALA A 190 6.28 -16.74 13.54
C ALA A 190 6.30 -17.18 12.07
N ARG A 191 5.34 -16.75 11.23
CA ARG A 191 5.32 -17.06 9.78
C ARG A 191 6.63 -16.69 9.08
N VAL A 192 7.17 -15.52 9.39
CA VAL A 192 8.44 -15.03 8.83
C VAL A 192 9.65 -15.84 9.33
N LEU A 193 9.68 -16.23 10.60
CA LEU A 193 10.75 -17.11 11.11
C LEU A 193 10.67 -18.51 10.52
N TYR A 194 9.48 -19.09 10.40
CA TYR A 194 9.28 -20.40 9.78
C TYR A 194 9.68 -20.41 8.30
N SER A 195 9.43 -19.33 7.55
CA SER A 195 9.89 -19.22 6.17
C SER A 195 11.42 -19.05 6.07
N GLY A 196 12.05 -18.31 6.97
CA GLY A 196 13.52 -18.16 7.03
C GLY A 196 14.27 -19.43 7.48
N ILE A 197 13.66 -20.27 8.31
CA ILE A 197 14.23 -21.56 8.76
C ILE A 197 14.20 -22.61 7.65
N PHE A 198 13.17 -22.62 6.80
CA PHE A 198 13.05 -23.58 5.69
C PHE A 198 14.14 -23.43 4.62
N TRP A 199 14.69 -22.22 4.43
CA TRP A 199 15.83 -21.99 3.52
C TRP A 199 17.18 -22.51 4.04
N ARG A 200 17.27 -23.02 5.28
CA ARG A 200 18.48 -23.68 5.80
C ARG A 200 18.46 -25.21 5.62
N ARG A 201 17.43 -25.78 5.00
CA ARG A 201 17.26 -27.24 4.84
C ARG A 201 16.99 -27.71 3.40
N ALA A 202 17.11 -26.84 2.39
CA ALA A 202 17.08 -27.21 0.98
C ALA A 202 18.46 -27.01 0.36
#